data_AF-A0A9X9A4B9-F1
#
_entry.id   AF-A0A9X9A4B9-F1
#
_cell.length_a   1.000
_cell.length_b   1.000
_cell.length_c   1.000
_cell.angle_alpha   90.00
_cell.angle_beta   90.00
_cell.angle_gamma   90.00
#
_symmetry.space_group_name_H-M   'P 1'
#
loop_
_entity.id
_entity.type
_entity.pdbx_description
1 polymer ?
#
loop_
_entity_poly.entity_id
_entity_poly.type
_entity_poly.pdbx_seq_one_letter_code
_entity_poly.pdbx_strand_id
1 'polypeptide(L)'
;VPFIAPAVEYDNRKLLDGGIIDPIPVLKAQTDGYEKNVVIMTKPEGYEKQRNKFSGLAKILYRKYPKIAENLVDHYRCYNETISYMNREEQKDNFYVIQPSVQLPISGIERNKEKLVNLYNLGYIDAQYHYENLLNWIEK
;
A
#
# COMPACT_ATOMS: atom_id res chain seq x y z
N VAL A 1 2.43 6.88 8.97
CA VAL A 1 1.01 6.71 9.39
C VAL A 1 0.54 7.83 10.34
N PRO A 2 -0.58 8.50 10.02
CA PRO A 2 -1.09 9.73 10.65
C PRO A 2 -1.42 9.66 12.15
N PHE A 3 -1.41 8.47 12.75
CA PHE A 3 -1.61 8.29 14.19
C PHE A 3 -0.28 8.13 14.95
N ILE A 4 0.86 8.11 14.24
CA ILE A 4 2.18 7.77 14.77
C ILE A 4 3.21 8.82 14.39
N ALA A 5 3.19 9.29 13.14
CA ALA A 5 4.14 10.27 12.62
C ALA A 5 3.52 11.68 12.63
N PRO A 6 4.25 12.70 13.11
CA PRO A 6 3.80 14.09 13.03
C PRO A 6 3.82 14.59 11.57
N ALA A 7 3.10 15.68 11.31
CA ALA A 7 3.21 16.38 10.03
C ALA A 7 4.60 17.00 9.87
N VAL A 8 5.12 17.01 8.64
CA VAL A 8 6.43 17.59 8.28
C VAL A 8 6.20 18.88 7.51
N GLU A 9 7.00 19.91 7.78
CA GLU A 9 6.95 21.17 7.04
C GLU A 9 7.96 21.17 5.89
N TYR A 10 7.50 21.51 4.69
CA TYR A 10 8.34 21.64 3.50
C TYR A 10 7.68 22.63 2.53
N ASP A 11 8.46 23.57 2.00
CA ASP A 11 7.99 24.59 1.04
C ASP A 11 6.67 25.28 1.46
N ASN A 12 6.62 25.76 2.70
CA ASN A 12 5.43 26.38 3.32
C ASN A 12 4.17 25.50 3.38
N ARG A 13 4.31 24.18 3.21
CA ARG A 13 3.22 23.19 3.31
C ARG A 13 3.43 22.27 4.50
N LYS A 14 2.31 21.78 5.03
CA LYS A 14 2.29 20.68 6.03
C LYS A 14 1.97 19.39 5.32
N LEU A 15 2.91 18.46 5.36
CA LEU A 15 2.86 17.18 4.67
C LEU A 15 2.58 16.04 5.64
N LEU A 16 1.79 15.09 5.17
CA LEU A 16 1.54 13.81 5.82
C LEU A 16 1.91 12.68 4.86
N ASP A 17 1.93 11.47 5.40
CA ASP A 17 2.09 10.23 4.66
C ASP A 17 1.06 10.12 3.51
N GLY A 18 1.56 9.92 2.28
CA GLY A 18 0.72 9.84 1.07
C GLY A 18 -0.22 8.64 1.05
N GLY A 19 0.11 7.57 1.80
CA GLY A 19 -0.73 6.38 1.90
C GLY A 19 -2.09 6.64 2.54
N ILE A 20 -2.33 7.81 3.13
CA ILE A 20 -3.66 8.23 3.59
C ILE A 20 -4.63 8.42 2.42
N ILE A 21 -4.12 8.92 1.30
CA ILE A 21 -4.93 9.30 0.14
C ILE A 21 -4.80 8.25 -0.96
N ASP A 22 -3.58 7.77 -1.20
CA ASP A 22 -3.28 6.83 -2.27
C ASP A 22 -2.31 5.74 -1.77
N PRO A 23 -2.83 4.63 -1.22
CA PRO A 23 -1.99 3.59 -0.61
C PRO A 23 -1.24 2.73 -1.62
N ILE A 24 -1.69 2.69 -2.88
CA ILE A 24 -1.06 1.95 -3.98
C ILE A 24 -1.16 2.86 -5.23
N PRO A 25 -0.18 3.74 -5.48
CA PRO A 25 -0.32 4.83 -6.45
C PRO A 25 -0.10 4.41 -7.91
N VAL A 26 -0.70 3.30 -8.36
CA VAL A 26 -0.55 2.78 -9.73
C VAL A 26 -1.16 3.69 -10.78
N LEU A 27 -2.33 4.28 -10.52
CA LEU A 27 -2.96 5.23 -11.43
C LEU A 27 -2.11 6.48 -11.59
N LYS A 28 -1.47 6.92 -10.50
CA LYS A 28 -0.54 8.05 -10.52
C LYS A 28 0.69 7.72 -11.37
N ALA A 29 1.28 6.54 -11.19
CA ALA A 29 2.40 6.09 -12.01
C ALA A 29 2.05 6.05 -13.51
N GLN A 30 0.89 5.49 -13.87
CA GLN A 30 0.41 5.49 -15.25
C GLN A 30 0.16 6.89 -15.81
N THR A 31 -0.43 7.79 -15.01
CA THR A 31 -0.63 9.20 -15.39
C THR A 31 0.69 9.93 -15.62
N ASP A 32 1.74 9.53 -14.89
CA ASP A 32 3.10 10.06 -15.06
C ASP A 32 3.85 9.45 -16.26
N GLY A 33 3.20 8.57 -17.02
CA GLY A 33 3.74 7.95 -18.23
C GLY A 33 4.36 6.56 -18.01
N TYR A 34 4.21 5.97 -16.82
CA TYR A 34 4.71 4.63 -16.51
C TYR A 34 3.56 3.61 -16.62
N GLU A 35 3.34 3.07 -17.83
CA GLU A 35 2.26 2.11 -18.08
C GLU A 35 2.52 0.74 -17.44
N LYS A 36 3.75 0.22 -17.56
CA LYS A 36 4.20 -1.03 -16.95
C LYS A 36 4.80 -0.82 -15.57
N ASN A 37 4.19 -1.40 -14.55
CA ASN A 37 4.57 -1.22 -13.15
C ASN A 37 4.83 -2.54 -12.44
N VAL A 38 5.96 -2.62 -11.72
CA VAL A 38 6.20 -3.66 -10.71
C VAL A 38 5.64 -3.14 -9.38
N VAL A 39 4.66 -3.84 -8.83
CA VAL A 39 3.94 -3.43 -7.61
C VAL A 39 4.33 -4.35 -6.47
N ILE A 40 5.02 -3.81 -5.47
CA ILE A 40 5.41 -4.56 -4.27
C ILE A 40 4.40 -4.28 -3.16
N MET A 41 3.73 -5.33 -2.70
CA MET A 41 2.71 -5.27 -1.67
C MET A 41 3.20 -5.88 -0.36
N THR A 42 2.55 -5.48 0.75
CA THR A 42 2.85 -6.00 2.11
C THR A 42 1.73 -6.85 2.69
N LYS A 43 0.71 -7.14 1.87
CA LYS A 43 -0.44 -7.97 2.19
C LYS A 43 -0.52 -9.10 1.18
N PRO A 44 -0.82 -10.33 1.63
CA PRO A 44 -0.87 -11.48 0.75
C PRO A 44 -2.07 -11.39 -0.19
N GLU A 45 -2.11 -12.30 -1.16
CA GLU A 45 -3.22 -12.43 -2.09
C GLU A 45 -4.55 -12.61 -1.36
N GLY A 46 -5.61 -12.01 -1.91
CA GLY A 46 -6.96 -12.10 -1.34
C GLY A 46 -7.18 -11.26 -0.08
N TYR A 47 -6.18 -10.49 0.38
CA TYR A 47 -6.39 -9.56 1.49
C TYR A 47 -7.38 -8.45 1.12
N GLU A 48 -8.50 -8.40 1.83
CA GLU A 48 -9.45 -7.29 1.75
C GLU A 48 -9.26 -6.32 2.91
N LYS A 49 -9.05 -5.04 2.59
CA LYS A 49 -8.90 -4.01 3.61
C LYS A 49 -10.26 -3.68 4.21
N GLN A 50 -10.36 -3.90 5.52
CA GLN A 50 -11.60 -3.63 6.27
C GLN A 50 -11.68 -2.18 6.72
N ARG A 51 -12.91 -1.67 6.82
CA ARG A 51 -13.18 -0.33 7.35
C ARG A 51 -12.62 -0.19 8.77
N ASN A 52 -11.90 0.90 9.00
CA ASN A 52 -11.30 1.15 10.31
C ASN A 52 -12.40 1.49 11.35
N LYS A 53 -12.42 0.75 12.47
CA LYS A 53 -13.35 0.96 13.58
C LYS A 53 -13.14 2.30 14.30
N PHE A 54 -11.96 2.92 14.15
CA PHE A 54 -11.61 4.19 14.79
C PHE A 54 -11.97 5.45 13.98
N SER A 55 -12.93 5.35 13.06
CA SER A 55 -13.40 6.47 12.22
C SER A 55 -13.82 7.70 13.03
N GLY A 56 -14.39 7.52 14.23
CA GLY A 56 -14.73 8.61 15.15
C GLY A 56 -13.52 9.38 15.69
N LEU A 57 -12.42 8.68 16.00
CA LEU A 57 -11.18 9.31 16.49
C LEU A 57 -10.51 10.14 15.39
N ALA A 58 -10.57 9.69 14.13
CA ALA A 58 -10.01 10.44 13.00
C ALA A 58 -10.63 11.84 12.88
N LYS A 59 -11.96 11.96 13.05
CA LYS A 59 -12.68 13.24 13.02
C LYS A 59 -12.29 14.19 14.16
N ILE A 60 -11.97 13.63 15.34
CA ILE A 60 -11.53 14.43 16.50
C ILE A 60 -10.11 14.92 16.29
N LEU A 61 -9.18 14.01 15.96
CA LEU A 61 -7.76 14.32 15.81
C LEU A 61 -7.49 15.30 14.66
N TYR A 62 -8.21 15.11 13.55
CA TYR A 62 -8.11 15.94 12.34
C TYR A 62 -9.28 16.92 12.19
N ARG A 63 -9.86 17.41 13.30
CA ARG A 63 -10.99 18.37 13.25
C ARG A 63 -10.69 19.64 12.44
N LYS A 64 -9.44 20.12 12.48
CA LYS A 64 -8.97 21.26 11.68
C LYS A 64 -8.75 20.92 10.21
N TYR A 65 -8.72 19.64 9.86
CA TYR A 65 -8.44 19.10 8.53
C TYR A 65 -9.47 18.01 8.14
N PRO A 66 -10.75 18.39 7.92
CA PRO A 66 -11.84 17.43 7.74
C PRO A 66 -11.61 16.46 6.56
N LYS A 67 -11.00 16.93 5.46
CA LYS A 67 -10.64 16.06 4.32
C LYS A 67 -9.65 14.95 4.70
N ILE A 68 -8.71 15.22 5.60
CA ILE A 68 -7.78 14.18 6.08
C ILE A 68 -8.55 13.14 6.90
N ALA A 69 -9.50 13.58 7.74
CA ALA A 69 -10.35 12.67 8.49
C ALA A 69 -11.21 11.78 7.57
N GLU A 70 -11.80 12.36 6.52
CA GLU A 70 -12.58 11.63 5.51
C GLU A 70 -11.73 10.59 4.79
N ASN A 71 -10.57 10.99 4.26
CA ASN A 71 -9.64 10.06 3.59
C ASN A 71 -9.21 8.92 4.53
N LEU A 72 -8.97 9.21 5.81
CA LEU A 72 -8.66 8.16 6.79
C LEU A 72 -9.78 7.14 6.99
N VAL A 73 -11.04 7.58 6.90
CA VAL A 73 -12.21 6.70 7.01
C VAL A 73 -12.40 5.88 5.74
N ASP A 74 -12.18 6.49 4.57
CA ASP A 74 -12.42 5.90 3.26
C ASP A 74 -11.20 5.16 2.68
N HIS A 75 -10.05 5.22 3.35
CA HIS A 75 -8.79 4.61 2.94
C HIS A 75 -8.91 3.11 2.59
N TYR A 76 -9.81 2.37 3.25
CA TYR A 76 -10.06 0.96 2.91
C TYR A 76 -10.69 0.80 1.52
N ARG A 77 -11.59 1.70 1.14
CA ARG A 77 -12.27 1.71 -0.15
C ARG A 77 -11.27 2.00 -1.26
N CYS A 78 -10.46 3.06 -1.11
CA CYS A 78 -9.43 3.41 -2.09
C CYS A 78 -8.45 2.25 -2.32
N TYR A 79 -7.96 1.60 -1.25
CA TYR A 79 -7.10 0.42 -1.38
C TYR A 79 -7.78 -0.71 -2.19
N ASN A 80 -9.00 -1.08 -1.82
CA ASN A 80 -9.70 -2.20 -2.47
C ASN A 80 -10.06 -1.87 -3.92
N GLU A 81 -10.43 -0.61 -4.23
CA GLU A 81 -10.68 -0.14 -5.59
C GLU A 81 -9.43 -0.23 -6.46
N THR A 82 -8.25 0.13 -5.92
CA THR A 82 -6.99 -0.05 -6.64
C THR A 82 -6.68 -1.52 -6.92
N ILE A 83 -6.94 -2.42 -5.97
CA ILE A 83 -6.77 -3.86 -6.19
C ILE A 83 -7.72 -4.34 -7.29
N SER A 84 -8.99 -3.94 -7.24
CA SER A 84 -9.96 -4.26 -8.29
C SER A 84 -9.55 -3.69 -9.65
N TYR A 85 -8.91 -2.51 -9.69
CA TYR A 85 -8.40 -1.92 -10.91
C TYR A 85 -7.23 -2.72 -11.51
N MET A 86 -6.23 -3.09 -10.70
CA MET A 86 -5.08 -3.88 -11.16
C MET A 86 -5.50 -5.27 -11.65
N ASN A 87 -6.55 -5.85 -11.08
CA ASN A 87 -7.04 -7.18 -11.44
C ASN A 87 -7.91 -7.24 -12.70
N ARG A 88 -8.23 -6.09 -13.33
CA ARG A 88 -9.04 -6.10 -14.56
C ARG A 88 -8.26 -6.72 -15.72
N GLU A 89 -8.97 -7.40 -16.61
CA GLU A 89 -8.35 -8.08 -17.77
C GLU A 89 -7.51 -7.13 -18.61
N GLU A 90 -7.99 -5.90 -18.86
CA GLU A 90 -7.27 -4.89 -19.62
C GLU A 90 -6.00 -4.37 -18.94
N GLN A 91 -5.78 -4.70 -17.66
CA GLN A 91 -4.62 -4.26 -16.87
C GLN A 91 -3.61 -5.39 -16.59
N LYS A 92 -3.93 -6.65 -16.92
CA LYS A 92 -3.10 -7.81 -16.54
C LYS A 92 -1.66 -7.73 -17.04
N ASP A 93 -1.44 -7.15 -18.22
CA ASP A 93 -0.10 -6.99 -18.78
C ASP A 93 0.64 -5.74 -18.28
N ASN A 94 -0.07 -4.82 -17.59
CA ASN A 94 0.48 -3.57 -17.08
C ASN A 94 1.05 -3.69 -15.66
N PHE A 95 0.65 -4.71 -14.90
CA PHE A 95 1.05 -4.87 -13.50
C PHE A 95 1.72 -6.22 -13.25
N TYR A 96 2.93 -6.19 -12.71
CA TYR A 96 3.56 -7.35 -12.10
C TYR A 96 3.54 -7.20 -10.58
N VAL A 97 2.71 -7.98 -9.90
CA VAL A 97 2.51 -7.86 -8.44
C VAL A 97 3.39 -8.86 -7.71
N ILE A 98 4.21 -8.37 -6.78
CA ILE A 98 4.94 -9.17 -5.80
C ILE A 98 4.31 -8.94 -4.44
N GLN A 99 3.91 -10.02 -3.78
CA GLN A 99 3.23 -9.98 -2.48
C GLN A 99 3.70 -11.13 -1.60
N PRO A 100 3.54 -11.02 -0.26
CA PRO A 100 3.91 -12.10 0.65
C PRO A 100 3.20 -13.40 0.29
N SER A 101 3.95 -14.49 0.12
CA SER A 101 3.38 -15.81 -0.20
C SER A 101 2.55 -16.39 0.95
N VAL A 102 2.77 -15.91 2.19
CA VAL A 102 2.03 -16.32 3.38
C VAL A 102 1.63 -15.12 4.24
N GLN A 103 0.53 -15.27 4.98
CA GLN A 103 0.11 -14.28 5.96
C GLN A 103 0.97 -14.40 7.24
N LEU A 104 1.85 -13.41 7.48
CA LEU A 104 2.55 -13.29 8.76
C LEU A 104 1.72 -12.47 9.77
N PRO A 105 1.63 -12.88 11.04
CA PRO A 105 0.91 -12.15 12.09
C PRO A 105 1.73 -10.96 12.61
N ILE A 106 1.89 -9.95 11.74
CA ILE A 106 2.69 -8.75 12.00
C ILE A 106 1.78 -7.52 12.08
N SER A 107 1.95 -6.76 13.15
CA SER A 107 1.25 -5.49 13.33
C SER A 107 1.95 -4.35 12.58
N GLY A 108 1.24 -3.26 12.30
CA GLY A 108 1.84 -2.07 11.69
C GLY A 108 2.84 -1.33 12.59
N ILE A 109 2.95 -1.70 13.87
CA ILE A 109 3.91 -1.14 14.85
C ILE A 109 4.69 -2.30 15.48
N GLU A 110 5.17 -3.22 14.64
CA GLU A 110 5.92 -4.38 15.11
C GLU A 110 7.33 -3.97 15.58
N ARG A 111 7.73 -4.51 16.73
CA ARG A 111 9.05 -4.27 17.36
C ARG A 111 9.79 -5.56 17.69
N ASN A 112 9.11 -6.71 17.60
CA ASN A 112 9.74 -8.00 17.82
C ASN A 112 10.74 -8.27 16.67
N LYS A 113 12.03 -8.30 17.01
CA LYS A 113 13.12 -8.48 16.06
C LYS A 113 13.00 -9.77 15.26
N GLU A 114 12.63 -10.87 15.90
CA GLU A 114 12.49 -12.18 15.24
C GLU A 114 11.40 -12.14 14.17
N LYS A 115 10.22 -11.58 14.50
CA LYS A 115 9.14 -11.39 13.52
C LYS A 115 9.57 -10.52 12.34
N LEU A 116 10.31 -9.44 12.60
CA LEU A 116 10.82 -8.56 11.55
C LEU A 116 11.84 -9.25 10.64
N VAL A 117 12.74 -10.05 11.21
CA VAL A 117 13.69 -10.88 10.45
C VAL A 117 12.96 -11.91 9.59
N ASN A 118 11.94 -12.57 10.15
CA ASN A 118 11.14 -13.53 9.41
C ASN A 118 10.39 -12.87 8.23
N LEU A 119 9.84 -11.67 8.43
CA LEU A 119 9.22 -10.89 7.34
C LEU A 119 10.22 -10.50 6.26
N TYR A 120 11.42 -10.07 6.65
CA TYR A 120 12.49 -9.73 5.72
C TYR A 120 12.90 -10.95 4.88
N ASN A 121 13.15 -12.09 5.53
CA ASN A 121 13.53 -13.33 4.85
C ASN A 121 12.42 -13.82 3.91
N LEU A 122 11.16 -13.70 4.32
CA LEU A 122 10.02 -14.01 3.46
C LEU A 122 10.04 -13.17 2.18
N GLY A 123 10.21 -11.85 2.31
CA GLY A 123 10.29 -10.97 1.13
C GLY A 123 11.45 -11.30 0.21
N TYR A 124 12.59 -11.73 0.75
CA TYR A 124 13.73 -12.17 -0.05
C TYR A 124 13.41 -13.46 -0.83
N ILE A 125 12.82 -14.46 -0.17
CA ILE A 125 12.42 -15.73 -0.80
C ILE A 125 11.35 -15.49 -1.87
N ASP A 126 10.34 -14.67 -1.57
CA ASP A 126 9.28 -14.33 -2.53
C ASP A 126 9.89 -13.65 -3.76
N ALA A 127 10.77 -12.67 -3.58
CA ALA A 127 11.46 -12.01 -4.69
C ALA A 127 12.30 -13.00 -5.54
N GLN A 128 12.98 -13.96 -4.90
CA GLN A 128 13.71 -15.01 -5.63
C GLN A 128 12.77 -15.89 -6.46
N TYR A 129 11.62 -16.26 -5.92
CA TYR A 129 10.61 -17.06 -6.64
C TYR A 129 10.04 -16.30 -7.85
N HIS A 130 9.88 -14.98 -7.73
CA HIS A 130 9.38 -14.13 -8.81
C HIS A 130 10.42 -13.81 -9.90
N TYR A 131 11.72 -14.05 -9.66
CA TYR A 131 12.81 -13.55 -10.50
C TYR A 131 12.66 -13.87 -11.99
N GLU A 132 12.55 -15.15 -12.36
CA GLU A 132 12.43 -15.57 -13.77
C GLU A 132 11.14 -15.07 -14.41
N ASN A 133 10.02 -15.11 -13.67
CA ASN A 133 8.72 -14.64 -14.16
C ASN A 133 8.71 -13.12 -14.38
N LEU A 134 9.42 -12.38 -13.53
CA LEU A 134 9.57 -10.93 -13.67
C LEU A 134 10.40 -10.58 -14.91
N LEU A 135 11.53 -11.27 -15.14
CA LEU A 135 12.35 -11.05 -16.34
C LEU A 135 11.54 -11.32 -17.62
N ASN A 136 10.83 -12.46 -17.67
CA ASN A 136 9.96 -12.80 -18.79
C ASN A 136 8.82 -11.77 -19.00
N TRP A 137 8.33 -11.12 -17.94
CA TRP A 137 7.30 -10.08 -18.05
C TRP A 137 7.87 -8.73 -18.51
N ILE A 138 9.10 -8.41 -18.13
CA ILE A 138 9.81 -7.19 -18.57
C ILE A 138 10.12 -7.25 -20.07
N GLU A 139 10.47 -8.43 -20.60
CA GLU A 139 10.84 -8.62 -22.01
C GLU A 139 9.66 -8.64 -22.99
N LYS A 140 8.42 -8.77 -22.48
CA LYS A 140 7.18 -8.67 -23.28
C LYS A 140 6.86 -7.22 -23.64
#